data_AF-A0A524AU44-F1
#
_entry.id   AF-A0A524AU44-F1
#
_cell.length_a   1.000
_cell.length_b   1.000
_cell.length_c   1.000
_cell.angle_alpha   90.00
_cell.angle_beta   90.00
_cell.angle_gamma   90.00
#
_symmetry.space_group_name_H-M   'P 1'
#
loop_
_entity.id
_entity.type
_entity.pdbx_description
1 polymer ?
#
loop_
_entity_poly.entity_id
_entity_poly.type
_entity_poly.pdbx_seq_one_letter_code
_entity_poly.pdbx_strand_id
1 'polypeptide(L)'
;SWPERYEMPLFLRAGVGHERFRQRCAICYRLRLEKTAQAAAGQGFDAFTTTLLISPHQDQELICQIGEEVAAQHDIEFYFKNFRRGWSERGRLTREHDLYRQQYCGCIYSEWERYHDTTIDTILMGEEGGKQEAYCAS
;
A
#
# COMPACT_ATOMS: atom_id res chain seq x y z
N SER A 1 -19.83 12.97 5.94
CA SER A 1 -18.76 13.90 5.50
C SER A 1 -17.49 13.09 5.30
N TRP A 2 -16.72 13.36 4.25
CA TRP A 2 -15.39 12.76 4.10
C TRP A 2 -14.47 13.30 5.20
N PRO A 3 -13.62 12.48 5.85
CA PRO A 3 -12.67 12.99 6.83
C PRO A 3 -11.73 13.97 6.13
N GLU A 4 -11.74 15.21 6.60
CA GLU A 4 -11.08 16.36 5.98
C GLU A 4 -9.54 16.27 6.01
N ARG A 5 -8.98 15.27 6.72
CA ARG A 5 -7.54 15.17 6.98
C ARG A 5 -7.09 13.71 6.93
N TYR A 6 -5.94 13.49 6.29
CA TYR A 6 -5.22 12.24 6.37
C TYR A 6 -4.93 11.92 7.85
N GLU A 7 -5.35 10.75 8.32
CA GLU A 7 -5.27 10.32 9.73
C GLU A 7 -3.83 9.96 10.14
N MET A 8 -2.88 10.84 9.86
CA MET A 8 -1.44 10.67 10.10
C MET A 8 -1.11 10.27 11.53
N PRO A 9 -1.66 10.92 12.58
CA PRO A 9 -1.34 10.53 13.95
C PRO A 9 -1.79 9.11 14.29
N LEU A 10 -2.91 8.64 13.72
CA LEU A 10 -3.39 7.27 13.92
C LEU A 10 -2.48 6.28 13.20
N PHE A 11 -2.12 6.55 11.95
CA PHE A 11 -1.19 5.73 11.20
C PHE A 11 0.17 5.60 11.92
N LEU A 12 0.74 6.72 12.37
CA LEU A 12 2.01 6.73 13.07
C LEU A 12 1.92 5.94 14.38
N ARG A 13 0.93 6.22 15.23
CA ARG A 13 0.74 5.49 16.50
C ARG A 13 0.59 3.98 16.29
N ALA A 14 -0.16 3.56 15.28
CA ALA A 14 -0.34 2.15 14.97
C ALA A 14 0.95 1.49 14.44
N GLY A 15 1.81 2.26 13.77
CA GLY A 15 3.07 1.78 13.21
C GLY A 15 4.25 1.74 14.18
N VAL A 16 4.21 2.48 15.30
CA VAL A 16 5.31 2.50 16.28
C VAL A 16 5.54 1.10 16.85
N GLY A 17 6.79 0.62 16.83
CA GLY A 17 7.19 -0.73 17.23
C GLY A 17 6.92 -1.81 16.17
N HIS A 18 6.38 -1.42 15.02
CA HIS A 18 6.06 -2.29 13.88
C HIS A 18 6.62 -1.73 12.57
N GLU A 19 7.67 -0.90 12.62
CA GLU A 19 8.16 -0.14 11.48
C GLU A 19 8.76 -1.02 10.38
N ARG A 20 9.06 -2.29 10.66
CA ARG A 20 9.66 -3.22 9.71
C ARG A 20 8.76 -3.52 8.52
N PHE A 21 9.36 -3.87 7.38
CA PHE A 21 8.60 -4.24 6.19
C PHE A 21 7.71 -5.47 6.49
N ARG A 22 6.55 -5.56 5.82
CA ARG A 22 5.42 -6.46 6.14
C ARG A 22 4.69 -6.13 7.44
N GLN A 23 5.36 -5.81 8.54
CA GLN A 23 4.70 -5.43 9.80
C GLN A 23 3.92 -4.12 9.66
N ARG A 24 4.60 -3.02 9.29
CA ARG A 24 3.94 -1.73 9.03
C ARG A 24 2.94 -1.81 7.89
N CYS A 25 3.21 -2.68 6.92
CA CYS A 25 2.38 -2.85 5.73
C CYS A 25 1.04 -3.48 6.09
N ALA A 26 1.00 -4.50 6.95
CA ALA A 26 -0.24 -5.09 7.44
C ALA A 26 -1.16 -4.03 8.07
N ILE A 27 -0.60 -3.18 8.93
CA ILE A 27 -1.31 -2.06 9.57
C ILE A 27 -1.81 -1.06 8.51
N CYS A 28 -0.95 -0.66 7.58
CA CYS A 28 -1.29 0.27 6.50
C CYS A 28 -2.43 -0.27 5.61
N TYR A 29 -2.35 -1.54 5.21
CA TYR A 29 -3.36 -2.20 4.38
C TYR A 29 -4.69 -2.22 5.11
N ARG A 30 -4.73 -2.67 6.37
CA ARG A 30 -5.96 -2.70 7.16
C ARG A 30 -6.58 -1.32 7.27
N LEU A 31 -5.83 -0.31 7.70
CA LEU A 31 -6.36 1.06 7.84
C LEU A 31 -6.96 1.59 6.53
N ARG A 32 -6.30 1.34 5.40
CA ARG A 32 -6.79 1.79 4.08
C ARG A 32 -8.03 1.01 3.63
N LEU A 33 -7.99 -0.31 3.72
CA LEU A 33 -9.07 -1.17 3.27
C LEU A 33 -10.32 -0.99 4.13
N GLU A 34 -10.17 -0.84 5.45
CA GLU A 34 -11.26 -0.56 6.38
C GLU A 34 -12.03 0.71 5.99
N LYS A 35 -11.30 1.80 5.74
CA LYS A 35 -11.90 3.08 5.35
C LYS A 35 -12.58 2.99 3.98
N THR A 36 -11.97 2.28 3.04
CA THR A 36 -12.56 2.06 1.71
C THR A 36 -13.83 1.21 1.79
N ALA A 37 -13.81 0.11 2.55
CA ALA A 37 -14.96 -0.78 2.74
C ALA A 37 -16.11 -0.04 3.44
N GLN A 38 -15.81 0.69 4.51
CA GLN A 38 -16.80 1.52 5.20
C GLN A 38 -17.46 2.54 4.25
N ALA A 39 -16.65 3.22 3.44
CA ALA A 39 -17.17 4.18 2.48
C ALA A 39 -17.98 3.51 1.36
N ALA A 40 -17.54 2.35 0.89
CA ALA A 40 -18.18 1.62 -0.19
C ALA A 40 -19.53 1.03 0.26
N ALA A 41 -19.57 0.36 1.42
CA ALA A 41 -20.79 -0.18 2.01
C ALA A 41 -21.79 0.95 2.34
N GLY A 42 -21.33 2.04 2.95
CA GLY A 42 -22.17 3.19 3.28
C GLY A 42 -22.75 3.94 2.08
N GLN A 43 -22.19 3.75 0.88
CA GLN A 43 -22.68 4.34 -0.38
C GLN A 43 -23.40 3.34 -1.27
N GLY A 44 -23.52 2.07 -0.86
CA GLY A 44 -24.21 1.02 -1.62
C GLY A 44 -23.47 0.54 -2.87
N PHE A 45 -22.12 0.56 -2.85
CA PHE A 45 -21.33 -0.11 -3.89
C PHE A 45 -21.29 -1.62 -3.69
N ASP A 46 -21.20 -2.39 -4.78
CA ASP A 46 -21.18 -3.85 -4.73
C ASP A 46 -19.87 -4.42 -4.16
N ALA A 47 -18.75 -3.74 -4.44
CA ALA A 47 -17.42 -4.22 -4.08
C ALA A 47 -16.41 -3.07 -3.91
N PHE A 48 -15.29 -3.36 -3.25
CA PHE A 48 -14.13 -2.48 -3.18
C PHE A 48 -12.83 -3.21 -3.55
N THR A 49 -11.82 -2.46 -3.95
CA THR A 49 -10.49 -3.00 -4.28
C THR A 49 -9.39 -1.97 -3.99
N THR A 50 -8.13 -2.29 -4.29
CA THR A 50 -7.00 -1.39 -4.09
C THR A 50 -6.03 -1.40 -5.26
N THR A 51 -5.49 -0.22 -5.60
CA THR A 51 -4.44 -0.06 -6.61
C THR A 51 -3.12 -0.69 -6.19
N LEU A 52 -2.92 -0.99 -4.90
CA LEU A 52 -1.72 -1.66 -4.38
C LEU A 52 -1.49 -3.03 -5.04
N LEU A 53 -2.55 -3.68 -5.52
CA LEU A 53 -2.51 -4.97 -6.21
C LEU A 53 -1.76 -4.95 -7.56
N ILE A 54 -1.44 -3.77 -8.13
CA ILE A 54 -0.62 -3.68 -9.34
C ILE A 54 0.88 -3.86 -9.06
N SER A 55 1.34 -3.51 -7.86
CA SER A 55 2.76 -3.36 -7.56
C SER A 55 3.43 -4.70 -7.22
N PRO A 56 4.59 -5.04 -7.82
CA PRO A 56 5.37 -6.21 -7.45
C PRO A 56 6.00 -6.07 -6.06
N HIS A 57 6.13 -4.85 -5.56
CA HIS A 57 6.73 -4.54 -4.25
C HIS A 57 5.74 -4.68 -3.09
N GLN A 58 4.46 -4.97 -3.37
CA GLN A 58 3.44 -5.17 -2.34
C GLN A 58 3.16 -6.65 -2.14
N ASP A 59 2.91 -7.03 -0.89
CA ASP A 59 2.54 -8.39 -0.51
C ASP A 59 1.06 -8.65 -0.87
N GLN A 60 0.82 -9.31 -2.00
CA GLN A 60 -0.53 -9.55 -2.51
C GLN A 60 -1.32 -10.53 -1.66
N GLU A 61 -0.66 -11.54 -1.07
CA GLU A 61 -1.31 -12.53 -0.21
C GLU A 61 -1.84 -11.85 1.05
N LEU A 62 -0.99 -11.03 1.68
CA LEU A 62 -1.37 -10.26 2.86
C LEU A 62 -2.48 -9.23 2.56
N ILE A 63 -2.44 -8.57 1.39
CA ILE A 63 -3.53 -7.67 0.95
C ILE A 63 -4.83 -8.45 0.76
N CYS A 64 -4.78 -9.63 0.13
CA CYS A 64 -5.97 -10.46 -0.09
C CYS A 64 -6.59 -10.89 1.24
N GLN A 65 -5.76 -11.45 2.13
CA GLN A 65 -6.20 -11.87 3.46
C GLN A 65 -6.87 -10.72 4.23
N ILE A 66 -6.20 -9.57 4.33
CA ILE A 66 -6.76 -8.42 5.06
C ILE A 66 -8.03 -7.90 4.36
N GLY A 67 -8.05 -7.87 3.02
CA GLY A 67 -9.21 -7.44 2.24
C GLY A 67 -10.43 -8.31 2.48
N GLU A 68 -10.28 -9.63 2.49
CA GLU A 68 -11.35 -10.60 2.80
C GLU A 68 -11.85 -10.46 4.25
N GLU A 69 -10.94 -10.27 5.20
CA GLU A 69 -11.31 -10.04 6.61
C GLU A 69 -12.12 -8.74 6.78
N VAL A 70 -11.73 -7.67 6.10
CA VAL A 70 -12.45 -6.38 6.12
C VAL A 70 -13.78 -6.49 5.38
N ALA A 71 -13.83 -7.17 4.24
CA ALA A 71 -15.06 -7.44 3.48
C ALA A 71 -16.13 -8.11 4.35
N ALA A 72 -15.73 -9.15 5.09
CA ALA A 72 -16.63 -9.85 6.01
C ALA A 72 -17.14 -8.97 7.16
N GLN A 73 -16.33 -8.02 7.63
CA GLN A 73 -16.70 -7.10 8.72
C GLN A 73 -17.71 -6.03 8.27
N HIS A 74 -17.68 -5.63 7.00
CA HIS A 74 -18.50 -4.53 6.45
C HIS A 74 -19.63 -5.00 5.53
N ASP A 75 -19.81 -6.32 5.37
CA ASP A 75 -20.81 -6.92 4.48
C ASP A 75 -20.73 -6.38 3.03
N ILE A 76 -19.51 -6.35 2.47
CA ILE A 76 -19.22 -5.90 1.10
C ILE A 76 -18.09 -6.73 0.47
N GLU A 77 -18.16 -7.01 -0.82
CA GLU A 77 -17.15 -7.83 -1.51
C GLU A 77 -15.79 -7.11 -1.62
N PHE A 78 -14.70 -7.82 -1.27
CA PHE A 78 -13.35 -7.42 -1.68
C PHE A 78 -13.04 -8.02 -3.04
N TYR A 79 -13.05 -7.19 -4.08
CA TYR A 79 -12.69 -7.61 -5.43
C TYR A 79 -11.18 -7.76 -5.56
N PHE A 80 -10.68 -8.98 -5.34
CA PHE A 80 -9.31 -9.32 -5.59
C PHE A 80 -9.06 -9.59 -7.08
N LYS A 81 -8.04 -8.94 -7.63
CA LYS A 81 -7.50 -9.26 -8.95
C LYS A 81 -6.00 -9.01 -8.97
N ASN A 82 -5.25 -9.98 -9.50
CA ASN A 82 -3.82 -9.80 -9.71
C ASN A 82 -3.56 -8.84 -10.88
N PHE A 83 -3.41 -7.55 -10.57
CA PHE A 83 -3.16 -6.50 -11.55
C PHE A 83 -1.69 -6.40 -11.98
N ARG A 84 -0.76 -7.20 -11.44
CA ARG A 84 0.67 -7.17 -11.81
C ARG A 84 0.92 -7.39 -13.31
N ARG A 85 -0.02 -8.05 -14.01
CA ARG A 85 0.04 -8.18 -15.48
C ARG A 85 0.06 -6.84 -16.21
N GLY A 86 -0.53 -5.79 -15.63
CA GLY A 86 -0.51 -4.42 -16.17
C GLY A 86 0.73 -3.62 -15.76
N TRP A 87 1.63 -4.17 -14.94
CA TRP A 87 2.78 -3.45 -14.42
C TRP A 87 3.75 -3.02 -15.53
N SER A 88 4.00 -3.86 -16.54
CA SER A 88 4.89 -3.55 -17.66
C SER A 88 4.38 -2.36 -18.47
N GLU A 89 3.06 -2.28 -18.67
CA GLU A 89 2.42 -1.22 -19.46
C GLU A 89 2.27 0.10 -18.71
N ARG A 90 2.38 0.11 -17.38
CA ARG A 90 2.14 1.29 -16.55
C ARG A 90 2.95 2.51 -17.00
N GLY A 91 4.21 2.30 -17.41
CA GLY A 91 5.12 3.38 -17.83
C GLY A 91 4.75 3.98 -19.17
N ARG A 92 4.17 3.18 -20.08
CA ARG A 92 3.64 3.66 -21.36
C ARG A 92 2.33 4.40 -21.12
N LEU A 93 1.40 3.81 -20.39
CA LEU A 93 0.07 4.37 -20.10
C LEU A 93 0.13 5.68 -19.30
N THR A 94 1.01 5.76 -18.28
CA THR A 94 1.17 7.00 -17.51
C THR A 94 1.68 8.16 -18.36
N ARG A 95 2.58 7.90 -19.33
CA ARG A 95 3.06 8.91 -20.27
C ARG A 95 2.01 9.30 -21.31
N GLU A 96 1.30 8.31 -21.85
CA GLU A 96 0.24 8.51 -22.85
C GLU A 96 -0.92 9.37 -22.31
N HIS A 97 -1.26 9.19 -21.04
CA HIS A 97 -2.38 9.88 -20.38
C HIS A 97 -1.95 11.07 -19.50
N ASP A 98 -0.68 11.48 -19.54
CA ASP A 98 -0.11 12.56 -18.70
C ASP A 98 -0.46 12.41 -17.20
N LEU A 99 -0.34 11.17 -16.70
CA LEU A 99 -0.66 10.83 -15.32
C LEU A 99 0.57 10.93 -14.43
N TYR A 100 0.37 11.50 -13.23
CA TYR A 100 1.39 11.49 -12.18
C TYR A 100 1.83 10.05 -11.84
N ARG A 101 3.14 9.81 -11.89
CA ARG A 101 3.72 8.49 -11.60
C ARG A 101 4.33 8.44 -10.20
N GLN A 102 3.52 8.01 -9.25
CA GLN A 102 3.96 7.76 -7.88
C GLN A 102 4.99 6.62 -7.83
N GLN A 103 6.09 6.79 -7.10
CA GLN A 103 7.15 5.76 -6.94
C GLN A 103 7.24 5.24 -5.49
N TYR A 104 6.17 5.38 -4.72
CA TYR A 104 6.04 4.92 -3.33
C TYR A 104 4.60 4.46 -3.10
N CYS A 105 4.35 3.65 -2.06
CA CYS A 105 3.01 3.10 -1.84
C CYS A 105 2.02 4.10 -1.18
N GLY A 106 2.46 5.34 -0.92
CA GLY A 106 1.68 6.38 -0.25
C GLY A 106 1.85 6.45 1.27
N CYS A 107 2.74 5.64 1.89
CA CYS A 107 3.05 5.78 3.31
C CYS A 107 4.39 6.50 3.51
N ILE A 108 4.54 7.20 4.64
CA ILE A 108 5.74 8.01 4.93
C ILE A 108 7.02 7.16 4.98
N TYR A 109 6.91 5.91 5.42
CA TYR A 109 8.04 4.97 5.45
C TYR A 109 8.55 4.65 4.04
N SER A 110 7.63 4.31 3.11
CA SER A 110 7.99 4.05 1.71
C SER A 110 8.49 5.30 0.98
N GLU A 111 8.00 6.48 1.36
CA GLU A 111 8.51 7.74 0.82
C GLU A 111 9.92 8.03 1.35
N TRP A 112 10.18 7.80 2.64
CA TRP A 112 11.50 7.99 3.24
C TRP A 112 12.53 7.01 2.64
N GLU A 113 12.20 5.71 2.57
CA GLU A 113 13.08 4.68 1.99
C GLU A 113 13.41 4.91 0.52
N ARG A 114 12.56 5.65 -0.21
CA ARG A 114 12.81 5.98 -1.63
C ARG A 114 14.01 6.92 -1.81
N TYR A 115 14.30 7.77 -0.82
CA TYR A 115 15.36 8.77 -0.89
C TYR A 115 16.64 8.37 -0.13
N HIS A 116 16.65 7.19 0.50
CA HIS A 116 17.77 6.74 1.33
C HIS A 116 18.24 5.36 0.86
N ASP A 117 19.57 5.18 0.81
CA ASP A 117 20.17 3.88 0.50
C ASP A 117 19.99 2.86 1.64
N THR A 118 19.58 3.33 2.82
CA THR A 118 19.35 2.52 4.02
C THR A 118 17.86 2.34 4.26
N THR A 119 17.40 1.09 4.37
CA THR A 119 16.00 0.80 4.70
C THR A 119 15.77 0.87 6.20
N ILE A 120 14.50 0.96 6.63
CA ILE A 120 14.17 0.91 8.07
C ILE A 120 14.59 -0.43 8.67
N ASP A 121 14.44 -1.52 7.91
CA ASP A 121 14.87 -2.85 8.34
C ASP A 121 16.38 -2.86 8.60
N THR A 122 17.17 -2.21 7.75
CA THR A 122 18.62 -2.04 7.92
C THR A 122 18.97 -1.29 9.21
N ILE A 123 18.28 -0.16 9.49
CA ILE A 123 18.50 0.62 10.71
C ILE A 123 18.22 -0.20 11.96
N LEU A 124 17.10 -0.94 11.96
CA LEU A 124 16.65 -1.68 13.14
C LEU A 124 17.43 -2.97 13.39
N MET A 125 17.99 -3.59 12.35
CA MET A 125 18.77 -4.83 12.48
C MET A 125 20.27 -4.60 12.68
N GLY A 126 20.78 -3.40 12.38
CA GLY A 126 22.21 -3.11 12.51
C GLY A 126 23.10 -3.87 11.51
N GLU A 127 22.52 -4.43 10.45
CA GLU A 127 23.27 -5.07 9.36
C GLU A 127 23.55 -4.01 8.28
N GLU A 128 24.77 -3.95 7.74
CA GLU A 128 25.06 -3.13 6.56
C GLU A 128 24.15 -3.59 5.41
N GLY A 129 23.18 -2.75 5.06
CA GLY A 129 22.20 -3.05 4.02
C GLY A 129 22.91 -3.27 2.69
N GLY A 130 23.11 -4.53 2.33
CA GLY A 130 23.37 -4.90 0.95
C GLY A 130 22.29 -4.26 0.11
N LYS A 131 22.69 -3.42 -0.84
CA LYS A 131 21.81 -2.74 -1.79
C LYS A 131 20.74 -3.74 -2.23
N GLN A 132 19.50 -3.57 -1.78
CA GLN A 132 18.39 -4.00 -2.60
C GLN A 132 18.55 -3.12 -3.82
N GLU A 133 19.10 -3.67 -4.89
CA GLU A 133 19.45 -2.96 -6.12
C GLU A 133 18.42 -1.88 -6.36
N ALA A 134 18.90 -0.63 -6.33
CA ALA A 134 18.13 0.54 -6.69
C ALA A 134 17.27 0.16 -7.90
N TYR A 135 15.96 0.10 -7.70
CA TYR A 135 14.98 -0.12 -8.77
C TYR A 135 14.89 1.19 -9.58
N CYS A 136 16.03 1.57 -10.13
CA CYS A 136 16.29 2.65 -11.04
C CYS A 136 17.03 1.98 -12.21
N ALA A 137 16.28 1.27 -13.05
CA ALA A 137 16.75 0.78 -14.33
C ALA A 137 15.56 0.73 -15.30
N SER A 138 15.63 1.64 -16.28
CA SER A 138 14.92 1.68 -17.58
C SER A 138 13.40 1.56 -17.62
#